data_AF-A0A5E4QM18-F1
#
_entry.id   AF-A0A5E4QM18-F1
#
_cell.length_a   1.000
_cell.length_b   1.000
_cell.length_c   1.000
_cell.angle_alpha   90.00
_cell.angle_beta   90.00
_cell.angle_gamma   90.00
#
_symmetry.space_group_name_H-M   'P 1'
#
loop_
_entity.id
_entity.type
_entity.pdbx_description
1 polymer ?
#
loop_
_entity_poly.entity_id
_entity_poly.type
_entity_poly.pdbx_seq_one_letter_code
_entity_poly.pdbx_strand_id
1 'polypeptide(L)'
;MNKPKNCNDVFYKVRPIYEAIRKQCLQLPLEKELCVDEQIVPLTEKHTAKQFKKGKPSQWGFKLFFMCGKTGRTYDFLIYQSSTPELDKTLTKKLVSVYL
;
A
#
# COMPACT_ATOMS: atom_id res chain seq x y z
N MET A 1 -14.05 17.35 -1.13
CA MET A 1 -13.61 16.96 -2.48
C MET A 1 -14.53 15.89 -3.03
N ASN A 2 -15.12 16.13 -4.19
CA ASN A 2 -15.95 15.15 -4.89
C ASN A 2 -15.04 14.14 -5.62
N LYS A 3 -15.50 12.90 -5.74
CA LYS A 3 -14.77 11.86 -6.47
C LYS A 3 -14.69 12.25 -7.96
N PRO A 4 -13.49 12.25 -8.58
CA PRO A 4 -13.37 12.50 -10.01
C PRO A 4 -14.16 11.45 -10.81
N LYS A 5 -14.70 11.85 -11.96
CA LYS A 5 -15.38 10.92 -12.88
C LYS A 5 -14.39 9.82 -13.29
N ASN A 6 -14.83 8.56 -13.34
CA ASN A 6 -14.04 7.38 -13.70
C ASN A 6 -12.81 7.08 -12.81
N CYS A 7 -12.80 7.61 -11.59
CA CYS A 7 -11.75 7.31 -10.62
C CYS A 7 -12.02 5.95 -9.93
N ASN A 8 -11.16 4.96 -10.13
CA ASN A 8 -11.26 3.68 -9.41
C ASN A 8 -10.50 3.69 -8.08
N ASP A 9 -9.69 4.72 -7.84
CA ASP A 9 -8.93 4.91 -6.62
C ASP A 9 -9.88 5.15 -5.43
N VAL A 10 -9.94 4.19 -4.50
CA VAL A 10 -10.75 4.28 -3.28
C VAL A 10 -10.16 5.24 -2.24
N PHE A 11 -8.87 5.61 -2.39
CA PHE A 11 -8.15 6.57 -1.55
C PHE A 11 -7.99 7.95 -2.20
N TYR A 12 -8.76 8.26 -3.27
CA TYR A 12 -8.64 9.52 -4.03
C TYR A 12 -8.62 10.80 -3.17
N LYS A 13 -9.32 10.80 -2.02
CA LYS A 13 -9.36 11.94 -1.10
C LYS A 13 -8.00 12.22 -0.43
N VAL A 14 -7.24 11.18 -0.14
CA VAL A 14 -5.93 11.26 0.55
C VAL A 14 -4.76 11.04 -0.41
N ARG A 15 -5.04 10.74 -1.69
CA ARG A 15 -4.04 10.47 -2.73
C ARG A 15 -2.95 11.55 -2.81
N PRO A 16 -3.25 12.86 -2.77
CA PRO A 16 -2.19 13.87 -2.84
C PRO A 16 -1.19 13.80 -1.68
N ILE A 17 -1.67 13.48 -0.47
CA ILE A 17 -0.84 13.34 0.73
C ILE A 17 0.02 12.07 0.62
N TYR A 18 -0.60 10.96 0.22
CA TYR A 18 0.10 9.69 -0.01
C TYR A 18 1.25 9.87 -1.01
N GLU A 19 0.98 10.48 -2.16
CA GLU A 19 1.99 10.68 -3.22
C GLU A 19 3.10 11.62 -2.76
N ALA A 20 2.78 12.68 -2.03
CA ALA A 20 3.78 13.60 -1.49
C ALA A 20 4.74 12.89 -0.53
N ILE A 21 4.22 12.08 0.40
CA ILE A 21 5.04 11.34 1.36
C ILE A 21 5.87 10.28 0.64
N ARG A 22 5.24 9.46 -0.20
CA ARG A 22 5.90 8.40 -0.96
C ARG A 22 7.02 8.94 -1.84
N LYS A 23 6.80 10.07 -2.51
CA LYS A 23 7.80 10.76 -3.32
C LYS A 23 9.05 11.12 -2.53
N GLN A 24 8.91 11.54 -1.27
CA GLN A 24 10.07 11.84 -0.42
C GLN A 24 10.77 10.56 0.03
N CYS A 25 10.03 9.50 0.36
CA CYS A 25 10.62 8.20 0.69
C CYS A 25 11.49 7.66 -0.46
N LEU A 26 10.99 7.74 -1.70
CA LEU A 26 11.68 7.23 -2.89
C LEU A 26 12.96 7.99 -3.25
N GLN A 27 13.16 9.21 -2.73
CA GLN A 27 14.39 9.99 -2.94
C GLN A 27 15.50 9.63 -1.96
N LEU A 28 15.20 8.84 -0.91
CA LEU A 28 16.18 8.47 0.09
C LEU A 28 17.18 7.44 -0.50
N PRO A 29 18.48 7.55 -0.18
CA PRO A 29 19.45 6.56 -0.59
C PRO A 29 19.16 5.22 0.09
N LEU A 30 18.98 4.16 -0.71
CA LEU A 30 18.64 2.83 -0.21
C LEU A 30 19.75 2.24 0.66
N GLU A 31 19.36 1.58 1.74
CA GLU A 31 20.23 0.68 2.50
C GLU A 31 20.48 -0.62 1.73
N LYS A 32 21.58 -1.31 2.07
CA LYS A 32 21.91 -2.62 1.47
C LYS A 32 20.93 -3.72 1.88
N GLU A 33 20.46 -3.66 3.13
CA GLU A 33 19.54 -4.64 3.71
C GLU A 33 18.13 -4.04 3.73
N LEU A 34 17.24 -4.59 2.91
CA LEU A 34 15.85 -4.18 2.79
C LEU A 34 14.92 -5.34 3.13
N CYS A 35 13.79 -5.03 3.74
CA CYS A 35 12.71 -5.96 4.05
C CYS A 35 11.38 -5.39 3.57
N VAL A 36 10.50 -6.28 3.08
CA VAL A 36 9.11 -5.94 2.75
C VAL A 36 8.19 -6.73 3.65
N ASP A 37 7.25 -6.03 4.31
CA ASP A 37 6.26 -6.67 5.17
C ASP A 37 4.91 -5.92 5.16
N GLU A 38 3.89 -6.58 5.71
CA GLU A 38 2.53 -6.09 5.84
C GLU A 38 2.29 -5.40 7.19
N GLN A 39 1.81 -4.16 7.15
CA GLN A 39 1.29 -3.45 8.32
C GLN A 39 -0.22 -3.25 8.20
N ILE A 40 -0.93 -3.45 9.32
CA ILE A 40 -2.34 -3.11 9.45
C ILE A 40 -2.47 -1.80 10.22
N VAL A 41 -3.02 -0.77 9.58
CA VAL A 41 -3.38 0.50 10.21
C VAL A 41 -4.82 0.40 10.72
N PRO A 42 -5.06 0.45 12.04
CA PRO A 42 -6.37 0.22 12.63
C PRO A 42 -7.46 1.12 12.02
N LEU A 43 -8.63 0.54 11.76
CA LEU A 43 -9.80 1.29 11.30
C LEU A 43 -11.09 0.75 11.93
N THR A 44 -11.74 1.58 12.72
CA THR A 44 -13.04 1.24 13.33
C THR A 44 -14.18 1.35 12.31
N GLU A 45 -14.16 2.42 11.51
CA GLU A 45 -15.22 2.74 10.55
C GLU A 45 -15.35 1.72 9.42
N LYS A 46 -16.49 1.75 8.74
CA LYS A 46 -16.72 0.98 7.52
C LYS A 46 -16.01 1.66 6.35
N HIS A 47 -15.17 0.91 5.65
CA HIS A 47 -14.52 1.35 4.42
C HIS A 47 -14.35 0.17 3.47
N THR A 48 -14.47 0.40 2.17
CA THR A 48 -14.39 -0.66 1.14
C THR A 48 -13.02 -1.36 1.13
N ALA A 49 -11.94 -0.61 1.34
CA ALA A 49 -10.57 -1.12 1.44
C ALA A 49 -10.19 -1.71 2.82
N LYS A 50 -11.14 -1.80 3.77
CA LYS A 50 -10.88 -2.38 5.09
C LYS A 50 -10.59 -3.88 4.94
N GLN A 51 -9.57 -4.37 5.63
CA GLN A 51 -9.15 -5.77 5.60
C GLN A 51 -9.15 -6.35 7.01
N PHE A 52 -9.46 -7.65 7.08
CA PHE A 52 -9.32 -8.44 8.29
C PHE A 52 -8.00 -9.21 8.26
N LYS A 53 -7.20 -9.14 9.32
CA LYS A 53 -6.00 -9.95 9.50
C LYS A 53 -6.02 -10.63 10.87
N LYS A 54 -6.29 -11.93 10.86
CA LYS A 54 -6.26 -12.77 12.07
C LYS A 54 -4.85 -12.72 12.70
N GLY A 55 -4.78 -12.60 14.02
CA GLY A 55 -3.53 -12.64 14.79
C GLY A 55 -2.77 -11.31 14.89
N LYS A 56 -3.26 -10.21 14.29
CA LYS A 56 -2.73 -8.87 14.54
C LYS A 56 -3.42 -8.23 15.76
N PRO A 57 -2.74 -7.35 16.52
CA PRO A 57 -3.33 -6.66 17.68
C PRO A 57 -4.61 -5.89 17.32
N SER A 58 -4.59 -5.21 16.17
CA SER A 58 -5.81 -4.74 15.52
C SER A 58 -6.08 -5.63 14.32
N GLN A 59 -7.19 -6.36 14.39
CA GLN A 59 -7.55 -7.30 13.34
C GLN A 59 -8.20 -6.62 12.13
N TRP A 60 -8.66 -5.38 12.26
CA TRP A 60 -9.42 -4.66 11.24
C TRP A 60 -8.76 -3.33 10.90
N GLY A 61 -8.40 -3.14 9.64
CA GLY A 61 -7.67 -1.93 9.25
C GLY A 61 -7.37 -1.82 7.77
N PHE A 62 -6.65 -0.77 7.40
CA PHE A 62 -6.02 -0.68 6.09
C PHE A 62 -4.77 -1.53 6.06
N LYS A 63 -4.63 -2.34 5.01
CA LYS A 63 -3.43 -3.13 4.77
C LYS A 63 -2.45 -2.32 3.92
N LEU A 64 -1.25 -2.12 4.44
CA LEU A 64 -0.15 -1.46 3.74
C LEU A 64 1.01 -2.45 3.61
N PHE A 65 1.73 -2.37 2.50
CA PHE A 65 3.03 -3.01 2.31
C PHE A 65 4.09 -1.95 2.47
N PHE A 66 5.06 -2.19 3.34
CA PHE A 66 6.18 -1.28 3.59
C PHE A 66 7.48 -1.91 3.13
N MET A 67 8.33 -1.13 2.47
CA MET A 67 9.73 -1.47 2.23
C MET A 67 10.59 -0.64 3.18
N CYS A 68 11.25 -1.34 4.11
CA CYS A 68 12.06 -0.71 5.15
C CYS A 68 13.50 -1.23 5.13
N GLY A 69 14.45 -0.37 5.48
CA GLY A 69 15.83 -0.76 5.72
C GLY A 69 16.06 -1.25 7.14
N LYS A 70 17.27 -1.76 7.39
CA LYS A 70 17.71 -2.24 8.70
C LYS A 70 17.65 -1.19 9.80
N THR A 71 17.83 0.09 9.46
CA THR A 71 17.67 1.19 10.42
C THR A 71 16.21 1.46 10.81
N GLY A 72 15.25 0.75 10.21
CA GLY A 72 13.82 0.96 10.41
C GLY A 72 13.24 2.08 9.52
N ARG A 73 14.06 2.68 8.64
CA ARG A 73 13.61 3.73 7.71
C ARG A 73 12.77 3.14 6.58
N THR A 74 11.63 3.77 6.28
CA THR A 74 10.79 3.43 5.13
C THR A 74 11.29 4.11 3.85
N TYR A 75 11.47 3.31 2.81
CA TYR A 75 11.93 3.75 1.48
C TYR A 75 10.81 3.74 0.44
N ASP A 76 9.85 2.82 0.57
CA ASP A 76 8.63 2.82 -0.24
C ASP A 76 7.48 2.19 0.55
N PHE A 77 6.25 2.47 0.15
CA PHE A 77 5.08 1.81 0.68
C PHE A 77 3.91 1.85 -0.30
N LEU A 78 3.03 0.85 -0.20
CA LEU A 78 1.87 0.67 -1.07
C LEU A 78 0.64 0.39 -0.22
N ILE A 79 -0.46 1.11 -0.49
CA ILE A 79 -1.74 0.83 0.16
C ILE A 79 -2.50 -0.20 -0.67
N TYR A 80 -2.96 -1.27 -0.02
CA TYR A 80 -3.77 -2.28 -0.68
C TYR A 80 -5.18 -1.74 -1.01
N GLN A 81 -5.56 -1.84 -2.29
CA GLN A 81 -6.84 -1.34 -2.82
C GLN A 81 -7.78 -2.45 -3.29
N SER A 82 -7.79 -3.61 -2.62
CA SER A 82 -8.65 -4.73 -2.99
C SER A 82 -8.45 -5.13 -4.46
N SER A 83 -9.45 -4.94 -5.32
CA SER A 83 -9.49 -5.35 -6.73
C SER A 83 -8.75 -4.42 -7.72
N THR A 84 -8.19 -3.30 -7.28
CA THR A 84 -7.34 -2.44 -8.12
C THR A 84 -6.00 -2.15 -7.45
N PRO A 85 -5.12 -3.16 -7.28
CA PRO A 85 -3.80 -2.94 -6.71
C PRO A 85 -2.98 -1.99 -7.59
N GLU A 86 -2.20 -1.11 -6.96
CA GLU A 86 -1.26 -0.16 -7.61
C GLU A 86 -0.01 -0.90 -8.13
N LEU A 87 -0.23 -1.90 -8.97
CA LEU A 87 0.82 -2.71 -9.58
C LEU A 87 0.93 -2.40 -11.06
N ASP A 88 2.16 -2.43 -11.58
CA ASP A 88 2.38 -2.44 -13.01
C ASP A 88 1.63 -3.64 -13.62
N LYS A 89 0.74 -3.35 -14.57
CA LYS A 89 -0.06 -4.36 -15.28
C LYS A 89 0.83 -5.38 -15.99
N THR A 90 2.04 -4.98 -16.39
CA THR A 90 3.04 -5.85 -17.03
C THR A 90 3.59 -6.87 -16.03
N LEU A 91 3.95 -6.41 -14.82
CA LEU A 91 4.40 -7.28 -13.73
C LEU A 91 3.28 -8.21 -13.26
N THR A 92 2.05 -7.70 -13.21
CA THR A 92 0.89 -8.48 -12.78
C THR A 92 0.62 -9.63 -13.74
N LYS A 93 0.65 -9.38 -15.06
CA LYS A 93 0.55 -10.43 -16.08
C LYS A 93 1.65 -11.47 -15.96
N LYS A 94 2.90 -11.03 -15.71
CA LYS A 94 4.05 -11.94 -15.56
C LYS A 94 3.93 -12.83 -14.32
N LEU A 95 3.48 -12.28 -13.19
CA LEU A 95 3.22 -13.07 -11.98
C LEU A 95 2.11 -14.09 -12.20
N VAL A 96 0.99 -13.71 -12.81
CA VAL A 96 -0.11 -14.63 -13.12
C VAL A 96 0.37 -15.78 -14.02
N SER A 97 1.20 -15.49 -15.02
CA SER A 97 1.76 -16.51 -15.94
C SER A 97 2.83 -17.41 -15.32
N VAL A 98 3.39 -17.06 -14.16
CA VAL A 98 4.42 -17.87 -13.48
C VAL A 98 3.79 -18.78 -12.42
N TYR A 99 2.63 -18.40 -11.89
CA TYR A 99 1.93 -19.10 -10.81
C TYR A 99 0.62 -19.80 -11.24
N LEU A 100 0.23 -19.68 -12.52
CA LEU A 100 -0.82 -20.47 -13.20
C LEU A 100 -0.25 -21.07 -14.48
#